data_AF-A0A7C5BN03-F1
#
_entry.id   AF-A0A7C5BN03-F1
#
_cell.length_a   1.000
_cell.length_b   1.000
_cell.length_c   1.000
_cell.angle_alpha   90.00
_cell.angle_beta   90.00
_cell.angle_gamma   90.00
#
_symmetry.space_group_name_H-M   'P 1'
#
loop_
_entity.id
_entity.type
_entity.pdbx_description
1 polymer ?
#
loop_
_entity_poly.entity_id
_entity_poly.type
_entity_poly.pdbx_seq_one_letter_code
_entity_poly.pdbx_strand_id
1 'polypeptide(L)'
;MCGIVGLLIKNELLRPKIGELMLPMLIGMTERGPDSAGLAIFTEPVADNKRKFSLYTMDEDFSWVTLNNDFHAHFGSEIDLKQVANHAILTTDLDVVTVKIWLNDNYPSIHVLSVGQMMDIYKDVGTPAQVAERYNFQKMSGTHLIGHTRMATESAVTPASAHPFTAGEDWALVHNGSFSNPNSIRRMLAHKGINCETDNDTEAACRFLEWRMG
;
A
#
# COMPACT_ATOMS: atom_id res chain seq x y z
N MET A 1 6.84 -18.93 7.60
CA MET A 1 6.20 -18.05 8.62
C MET A 1 6.66 -16.65 8.32
N CYS A 2 5.75 -15.72 8.02
CA CYS A 2 6.02 -14.37 7.50
C CYS A 2 7.12 -13.57 8.26
N GLY A 3 7.61 -12.49 7.67
CA GLY A 3 8.54 -11.54 8.28
C GLY A 3 7.89 -10.17 8.45
N ILE A 4 8.26 -9.44 9.51
CA ILE A 4 7.89 -8.04 9.72
C ILE A 4 9.17 -7.24 9.94
N VAL A 5 9.24 -6.08 9.31
CA VAL A 5 10.28 -5.07 9.52
C VAL A 5 9.60 -3.77 9.91
N GLY A 6 10.19 -3.02 10.84
CA GLY A 6 9.77 -1.66 11.18
C GLY A 6 11.00 -0.81 11.44
N LEU A 7 11.05 0.39 10.90
CA LEU A 7 12.18 1.29 11.07
C LEU A 7 11.70 2.70 11.37
N LEU A 8 12.17 3.24 12.51
CA LEU A 8 11.86 4.57 12.97
C LEU A 8 13.11 5.49 12.92
N ILE A 9 13.26 6.40 11.94
CA ILE A 9 14.40 7.32 11.84
C ILE A 9 14.17 8.61 12.65
N LYS A 10 14.78 8.67 13.85
CA LYS A 10 14.77 9.87 14.70
C LYS A 10 15.73 10.96 14.22
N ASN A 11 16.86 10.59 13.60
CA ASN A 11 17.85 11.55 13.10
C ASN A 11 17.47 11.99 11.68
N GLU A 12 17.12 13.26 11.51
CA GLU A 12 16.66 13.81 10.24
C GLU A 12 17.68 13.64 9.10
N LEU A 13 18.98 13.64 9.42
CA LEU A 13 20.06 13.42 8.46
C LEU A 13 20.06 12.01 7.85
N LEU A 14 19.37 11.05 8.49
CA LEU A 14 19.26 9.68 8.02
C LEU A 14 17.94 9.40 7.28
N ARG A 15 16.95 10.31 7.32
CA ARG A 15 15.65 10.12 6.63
C ARG A 15 15.80 9.90 5.11
N PRO A 16 16.73 10.58 4.40
CA PRO A 16 16.98 10.29 2.98
C PRO A 16 17.53 8.88 2.71
N LYS A 17 18.02 8.18 3.74
CA LYS A 17 18.66 6.86 3.63
C LYS A 17 17.81 5.74 4.24
N ILE A 18 16.55 6.00 4.57
CA ILE A 18 15.70 4.99 5.21
C ILE A 18 15.58 3.73 4.35
N GLY A 19 15.52 3.87 3.02
CA GLY A 19 15.54 2.77 2.07
C GLY A 19 16.81 1.91 2.17
N GLU A 20 17.98 2.54 2.15
CA GLU A 20 19.29 1.88 2.30
C GLU A 20 19.39 1.10 3.63
N LEU A 21 18.88 1.70 4.72
CA LEU A 21 18.93 1.11 6.06
C LEU A 21 17.94 -0.06 6.23
N MET A 22 16.76 0.05 5.62
CA MET A 22 15.70 -0.95 5.71
C MET A 22 15.97 -2.17 4.83
N LEU A 23 16.55 -1.98 3.64
CA LEU A 23 16.64 -3.02 2.63
C LEU A 23 17.31 -4.33 3.12
N PRO A 24 18.46 -4.30 3.85
CA PRO A 24 19.06 -5.51 4.40
C PRO A 24 18.16 -6.23 5.41
N MET A 25 17.35 -5.48 6.16
CA MET A 25 16.39 -6.06 7.11
C MET A 25 15.28 -6.82 6.38
N LEU A 26 14.73 -6.22 5.31
CA LEU A 26 13.66 -6.84 4.52
C LEU A 26 14.16 -8.07 3.77
N ILE A 27 15.33 -7.99 3.12
CA ILE A 27 15.94 -9.14 2.43
C ILE A 27 16.30 -10.26 3.42
N GLY A 28 16.77 -9.90 4.62
CA GLY A 28 17.04 -10.88 5.69
C GLY A 28 15.81 -11.69 6.10
N MET A 29 14.59 -11.20 5.83
CA MET A 29 13.33 -11.90 6.10
C MET A 29 12.86 -12.81 4.95
N THR A 30 13.68 -13.05 3.92
CA THR A 30 13.32 -13.91 2.77
C THR A 30 12.97 -15.33 3.19
N GLU A 31 13.76 -15.95 4.07
CA GLU A 31 13.50 -17.31 4.58
C GLU A 31 12.17 -17.44 5.34
N ARG A 32 11.65 -16.31 5.81
CA ARG A 32 10.35 -16.22 6.49
C ARG A 32 9.19 -16.09 5.49
N GLY A 33 9.41 -15.40 4.37
CA GLY A 33 8.37 -15.11 3.37
C GLY A 33 8.95 -14.81 1.99
N PRO A 34 9.10 -15.81 1.11
CA PRO A 34 9.68 -15.59 -0.21
C PRO A 34 8.65 -15.23 -1.29
N ASP A 35 7.34 -15.36 -1.01
CA ASP A 35 6.32 -15.36 -2.06
C ASP A 35 5.82 -13.95 -2.45
N SER A 36 5.80 -13.04 -1.49
CA SER A 36 5.47 -11.63 -1.71
C SER A 36 6.10 -10.75 -0.65
N ALA A 37 6.31 -9.50 -1.00
CA ALA A 37 6.81 -8.49 -0.09
C ALA A 37 6.08 -7.17 -0.32
N GLY A 38 6.08 -6.34 0.71
CA GLY A 38 5.56 -4.98 0.61
C GLY A 38 5.96 -4.13 1.79
N LEU A 39 5.80 -2.83 1.65
CA LEU A 39 6.01 -1.86 2.70
C LEU A 39 5.03 -0.70 2.59
N ALA A 40 4.82 -0.04 3.72
CA ALA A 40 4.26 1.30 3.81
C ALA A 40 5.37 2.22 4.32
N ILE A 41 5.65 3.30 3.59
CA ILE A 41 6.63 4.32 3.97
C ILE A 41 5.92 5.66 4.18
N PHE A 42 6.33 6.37 5.22
CA PHE A 42 5.78 7.66 5.61
C PHE A 42 6.76 8.77 5.19
N THR A 43 6.40 9.49 4.13
CA THR A 43 7.17 10.59 3.56
C THR A 43 6.79 11.92 4.22
N GLU A 44 7.39 13.01 3.75
CA GLU A 44 6.85 14.34 4.06
C GLU A 44 5.38 14.43 3.58
N PRO A 45 4.50 15.09 4.35
CA PRO A 45 3.10 15.21 4.00
C PRO A 45 2.94 16.14 2.78
N VAL A 46 1.97 15.82 1.92
CA VAL A 46 1.47 16.79 0.93
C VAL A 46 0.67 17.89 1.62
N ALA A 47 0.32 18.95 0.89
CA ALA A 47 -0.52 20.02 1.42
C ALA A 47 -1.85 19.47 1.99
N ASP A 48 -2.41 20.12 3.02
CA ASP A 48 -3.60 19.63 3.74
C ASP A 48 -4.80 19.33 2.85
N ASN A 49 -4.95 20.08 1.76
CA ASN A 49 -6.02 19.91 0.77
C ASN A 49 -5.75 18.83 -0.28
N LYS A 50 -4.57 18.19 -0.26
CA LYS A 50 -4.16 17.15 -1.20
C LYS A 50 -4.15 15.77 -0.57
N ARG A 51 -4.30 14.76 -1.40
CA ARG A 51 -4.14 13.34 -1.05
C ARG A 51 -3.28 12.63 -2.07
N LYS A 52 -2.48 11.70 -1.55
CA LYS A 52 -1.69 10.71 -2.27
C LYS A 52 -2.53 9.44 -2.39
N PHE A 53 -2.51 8.82 -3.56
CA PHE A 53 -3.11 7.53 -3.85
C PHE A 53 -2.00 6.60 -4.31
N SER A 54 -1.75 5.53 -3.56
CA SER A 54 -0.86 4.46 -4.04
C SER A 54 -1.64 3.54 -4.95
N LEU A 55 -1.31 3.58 -6.24
CA LEU A 55 -2.00 2.85 -7.31
C LEU A 55 -1.17 1.67 -7.78
N TYR A 56 -1.84 0.58 -8.11
CA TYR A 56 -1.24 -0.66 -8.59
C TYR A 56 -2.02 -1.25 -9.75
N THR A 57 -1.33 -1.87 -10.70
CA THR A 57 -1.95 -2.69 -11.75
C THR A 57 -1.11 -3.95 -12.00
N MET A 58 -1.76 -5.03 -12.39
CA MET A 58 -1.06 -6.24 -12.87
C MET A 58 -0.52 -6.07 -14.30
N ASP A 59 -0.99 -5.07 -15.02
CA ASP A 59 -0.54 -4.76 -16.38
C ASP A 59 0.78 -3.97 -16.34
N GLU A 60 1.89 -4.66 -16.63
CA GLU A 60 3.24 -4.08 -16.62
C GLU A 60 3.44 -3.02 -17.72
N ASP A 61 2.63 -3.07 -18.78
CA ASP A 61 2.69 -2.15 -19.92
C ASP A 61 1.68 -0.99 -19.78
N PHE A 62 1.02 -0.87 -18.63
CA PHE A 62 0.01 0.15 -18.39
C PHE A 62 0.55 1.58 -18.58
N SER A 63 -0.17 2.37 -19.38
CA SER A 63 0.22 3.75 -19.68
C SER A 63 -0.30 4.73 -18.63
N TRP A 64 0.51 5.00 -17.61
CA TRP A 64 0.26 6.04 -16.61
C TRP A 64 0.13 7.45 -17.21
N VAL A 65 0.80 7.69 -18.35
CA VAL A 65 0.66 8.93 -19.12
C VAL A 65 -0.76 9.07 -19.67
N THR A 66 -1.36 7.99 -20.16
CA THR A 66 -2.75 8.00 -20.65
C THR A 66 -3.71 8.30 -19.50
N LEU A 67 -3.52 7.67 -18.35
CA LEU A 67 -4.31 7.97 -17.14
C LEU A 67 -4.23 9.46 -16.77
N ASN A 68 -3.02 10.05 -16.78
CA ASN A 68 -2.84 11.47 -16.49
C ASN A 68 -3.59 12.37 -17.47
N ASN A 69 -3.53 12.06 -18.77
CA ASN A 69 -4.22 12.84 -19.80
C ASN A 69 -5.75 12.74 -19.66
N ASP A 70 -6.27 11.54 -19.43
CA ASP A 70 -7.71 11.31 -19.25
C ASP A 70 -8.22 11.97 -17.97
N PHE A 71 -7.44 11.93 -16.89
CA PHE A 71 -7.76 12.62 -15.64
C PHE A 71 -7.86 14.13 -15.87
N HIS A 72 -6.89 14.72 -16.58
CA HIS A 72 -6.92 16.13 -16.93
C HIS A 72 -8.10 16.49 -17.84
N ALA A 73 -8.38 15.67 -18.84
CA ALA A 73 -9.51 15.89 -19.75
C ALA A 73 -10.86 15.81 -19.04
N HIS A 74 -11.01 14.95 -18.03
CA HIS A 74 -12.25 14.76 -17.28
C HIS A 74 -12.46 15.85 -16.21
N PHE A 75 -11.43 16.16 -15.42
CA PHE A 75 -11.56 17.05 -14.26
C PHE A 75 -11.05 18.48 -14.49
N GLY A 76 -10.30 18.73 -15.58
CA GLY A 76 -9.61 20.00 -15.81
C GLY A 76 -8.50 20.28 -14.79
N SER A 77 -8.09 19.28 -14.00
CA SER A 77 -7.06 19.38 -12.97
C SER A 77 -5.79 18.66 -13.40
N GLU A 78 -4.64 19.22 -13.06
CA GLU A 78 -3.38 18.49 -13.13
C GLU A 78 -3.19 17.62 -11.87
N ILE A 79 -2.48 16.51 -12.03
CA ILE A 79 -2.05 15.63 -10.94
C ILE A 79 -0.53 15.54 -10.92
N ASP A 80 0.07 15.34 -9.76
CA ASP A 80 1.47 14.89 -9.66
C ASP A 80 1.46 13.37 -9.65
N LEU A 81 1.99 12.75 -10.71
CA LEU A 81 2.02 11.29 -10.88
C LEU A 81 3.46 10.78 -10.91
N LYS A 82 3.83 10.00 -9.89
CA LYS A 82 5.16 9.40 -9.77
C LYS A 82 5.06 7.89 -9.99
N GLN A 83 5.41 7.46 -11.20
CA GLN A 83 5.42 6.06 -11.57
C GLN A 83 6.71 5.35 -11.13
N VAL A 84 6.58 4.12 -10.65
CA VAL A 84 7.68 3.15 -10.51
C VAL A 84 7.16 1.77 -10.91
N ALA A 85 7.62 1.27 -12.06
CA ALA A 85 7.14 0.01 -12.66
C ALA A 85 5.60 0.01 -12.83
N ASN A 86 4.94 -1.01 -12.26
CA ASN A 86 3.49 -1.19 -12.25
C ASN A 86 2.78 -0.51 -11.06
N HIS A 87 3.48 0.38 -10.35
CA HIS A 87 2.91 1.27 -9.33
C HIS A 87 2.99 2.73 -9.75
N ALA A 88 2.08 3.54 -9.22
CA ALA A 88 2.21 4.98 -9.25
C ALA A 88 1.65 5.64 -7.99
N ILE A 89 2.27 6.74 -7.58
CA ILE A 89 1.73 7.63 -6.56
C ILE A 89 1.07 8.80 -7.27
N LEU A 90 -0.26 8.87 -7.23
CA LEU A 90 -1.05 9.98 -7.75
C LEU A 90 -1.33 10.96 -6.62
N THR A 91 -1.02 12.25 -6.81
CA THR A 91 -1.34 13.31 -5.85
C THR A 91 -2.27 14.34 -6.48
N THR A 92 -3.41 14.60 -5.82
CA THR A 92 -4.45 15.54 -6.28
C THR A 92 -5.13 16.23 -5.09
N ASP A 93 -5.79 17.36 -5.33
CA ASP A 93 -6.66 18.06 -4.38
C ASP A 93 -8.16 17.76 -4.57
N LEU A 94 -8.51 16.88 -5.52
CA LEU A 94 -9.87 16.36 -5.63
C LEU A 94 -10.25 15.49 -4.43
N ASP A 95 -11.55 15.39 -4.15
CA ASP A 95 -12.04 14.57 -3.06
C ASP A 95 -11.81 13.08 -3.32
N VAL A 96 -11.53 12.35 -2.23
CA VAL A 96 -11.14 10.94 -2.27
C VAL A 96 -12.20 10.06 -2.93
N VAL A 97 -13.48 10.37 -2.71
CA VAL A 97 -14.60 9.57 -3.22
C VAL A 97 -14.69 9.73 -4.73
N THR A 98 -14.63 10.96 -5.25
CA THR A 98 -14.65 11.24 -6.69
C THR A 98 -13.50 10.54 -7.42
N VAL A 99 -12.28 10.61 -6.89
CA VAL A 99 -11.12 9.96 -7.52
C VAL A 99 -11.30 8.44 -7.55
N LYS A 100 -11.75 7.83 -6.45
CA LYS A 100 -11.99 6.37 -6.39
C LYS A 100 -13.07 5.92 -7.36
N ILE A 101 -14.19 6.63 -7.45
CA ILE A 101 -15.28 6.33 -8.39
C ILE A 101 -14.76 6.40 -9.82
N TRP A 102 -14.07 7.50 -10.17
CA TRP A 102 -13.55 7.68 -11.52
C TRP A 102 -12.54 6.61 -11.92
N LEU A 103 -11.61 6.25 -11.02
CA LEU A 103 -10.65 5.16 -11.26
C LEU A 103 -11.38 3.83 -11.48
N ASN A 104 -12.37 3.51 -10.65
CA ASN A 104 -13.13 2.27 -10.79
C ASN A 104 -13.90 2.20 -12.11
N ASP A 105 -14.50 3.31 -12.54
CA ASP A 105 -15.35 3.35 -13.74
C ASP A 105 -14.55 3.37 -15.05
N ASN A 106 -13.36 4.00 -15.06
CA ASN A 106 -12.54 4.16 -16.26
C ASN A 106 -11.35 3.19 -16.33
N TYR A 107 -10.85 2.76 -15.18
CA TYR A 107 -9.64 1.95 -15.05
C TYR A 107 -9.82 0.81 -14.03
N PRO A 108 -10.76 -0.14 -14.25
CA PRO A 108 -11.09 -1.20 -13.29
C PRO A 108 -9.94 -2.18 -13.00
N SER A 109 -8.88 -2.19 -13.82
CA SER A 109 -7.65 -2.95 -13.57
C SER A 109 -6.71 -2.30 -12.55
N ILE A 110 -6.94 -1.03 -12.19
CA ILE A 110 -6.15 -0.31 -11.21
C ILE A 110 -6.74 -0.51 -9.82
N HIS A 111 -5.87 -0.90 -8.90
CA HIS A 111 -6.18 -1.03 -7.49
C HIS A 111 -5.64 0.17 -6.70
N VAL A 112 -6.48 0.73 -5.84
CA VAL A 112 -6.08 1.77 -4.88
C VAL A 112 -5.64 1.10 -3.59
N LEU A 113 -4.33 1.07 -3.32
CA LEU A 113 -3.74 0.40 -2.16
C LEU A 113 -3.79 1.23 -0.88
N SER A 114 -3.65 2.56 -1.01
CA SER A 114 -3.75 3.50 0.10
C SER A 114 -4.24 4.86 -0.37
N VAL A 115 -4.78 5.61 0.58
CA VAL A 115 -5.00 7.05 0.47
C VAL A 115 -4.46 7.72 1.73
N GLY A 116 -3.87 8.90 1.61
CA GLY A 116 -3.36 9.65 2.76
C GLY A 116 -2.58 10.89 2.34
N GLN A 117 -1.99 11.58 3.31
CA GLN A 117 -1.13 12.74 3.06
C GLN A 117 0.35 12.38 3.05
N MET A 118 0.76 11.37 3.81
CA MET A 118 2.17 11.03 4.02
C MET A 118 2.53 9.61 3.58
N MET A 119 1.57 8.70 3.46
CA MET A 119 1.85 7.28 3.27
C MET A 119 1.85 6.84 1.80
N ASP A 120 2.93 6.17 1.39
CA ASP A 120 3.03 5.41 0.15
C ASP A 120 3.08 3.91 0.45
N ILE A 121 2.35 3.11 -0.33
CA ILE A 121 2.34 1.65 -0.23
C ILE A 121 2.85 1.02 -1.51
N TYR A 122 3.79 0.11 -1.34
CA TYR A 122 4.31 -0.75 -2.39
C TYR A 122 4.17 -2.19 -1.93
N LYS A 123 3.50 -3.03 -2.71
CA LYS A 123 3.40 -4.46 -2.44
C LYS A 123 3.18 -5.22 -3.72
N ASP A 124 3.81 -6.37 -3.83
CA ASP A 124 3.69 -7.23 -5.00
C ASP A 124 4.19 -8.65 -4.70
N VAL A 125 3.97 -9.54 -5.66
CA VAL A 125 4.48 -10.90 -5.65
C VAL A 125 5.97 -10.94 -6.02
N GLY A 126 6.67 -11.92 -5.46
CA GLY A 126 8.10 -12.13 -5.62
C GLY A 126 8.85 -12.02 -4.30
N THR A 127 10.12 -12.42 -4.36
CA THR A 127 11.02 -12.34 -3.20
C THR A 127 11.21 -10.89 -2.76
N PRO A 128 11.56 -10.65 -1.49
CA PRO A 128 11.85 -9.31 -0.99
C PRO A 128 12.87 -8.56 -1.86
N ALA A 129 13.90 -9.25 -2.37
CA ALA A 129 14.90 -8.65 -3.24
C ALA A 129 14.32 -8.22 -4.59
N GLN A 130 13.51 -9.07 -5.24
CA GLN A 130 12.86 -8.74 -6.52
C GLN A 130 11.90 -7.55 -6.39
N VAL A 131 11.07 -7.54 -5.34
CA VAL A 131 10.13 -6.44 -5.09
C VAL A 131 10.89 -5.15 -4.78
N ALA A 132 11.95 -5.23 -3.97
CA ALA A 132 12.77 -4.08 -3.65
C ALA A 132 13.51 -3.49 -4.87
N GLU A 133 13.96 -4.33 -5.79
CA GLU A 133 14.55 -3.90 -7.05
C GLU A 133 13.51 -3.24 -7.96
N ARG A 134 12.35 -3.89 -8.15
CA ARG A 134 11.23 -3.40 -8.98
C ARG A 134 10.79 -2.00 -8.58
N TYR A 135 10.70 -1.74 -7.27
CA TYR A 135 10.25 -0.46 -6.73
C TYR A 135 11.37 0.44 -6.21
N ASN A 136 12.63 0.04 -6.46
CA ASN A 136 13.82 0.81 -6.11
C ASN A 136 13.83 1.27 -4.64
N PHE A 137 13.47 0.34 -3.73
CA PHE A 137 13.34 0.60 -2.29
C PHE A 137 14.58 1.23 -1.67
N GLN A 138 15.77 0.94 -2.20
CA GLN A 138 17.02 1.50 -1.73
C GLN A 138 17.06 3.03 -1.78
N LYS A 139 16.40 3.67 -2.77
CA LYS A 139 16.39 5.14 -2.93
C LYS A 139 15.24 5.83 -2.21
N MET A 140 14.46 5.10 -1.41
CA MET A 140 13.34 5.68 -0.69
C MET A 140 13.81 6.57 0.47
N SER A 141 13.09 7.67 0.66
CA SER A 141 13.27 8.61 1.76
C SER A 141 11.97 8.73 2.56
N GLY A 142 12.08 8.96 3.87
CA GLY A 142 10.92 9.05 4.73
C GLY A 142 11.30 9.12 6.20
N THR A 143 10.30 9.37 7.04
CA THR A 143 10.46 9.37 8.48
C THR A 143 10.57 7.93 8.98
N HIS A 144 9.58 7.11 8.63
CA HIS A 144 9.38 5.77 9.18
C HIS A 144 8.78 4.83 8.14
N LEU A 145 8.88 3.53 8.38
CA LEU A 145 8.22 2.52 7.55
C LEU A 145 7.88 1.25 8.34
N ILE A 146 6.96 0.48 7.77
CA ILE A 146 6.72 -0.93 8.12
C ILE A 146 6.77 -1.76 6.84
N GLY A 147 7.43 -2.91 6.90
CA GLY A 147 7.57 -3.86 5.81
C GLY A 147 7.11 -5.25 6.23
N HIS A 148 6.71 -6.05 5.25
CA HIS A 148 6.26 -7.42 5.46
C HIS A 148 6.73 -8.33 4.34
N THR A 149 7.07 -9.56 4.69
CA THR A 149 7.36 -10.64 3.74
C THR A 149 6.42 -11.80 4.04
N ARG A 150 5.75 -12.34 3.03
CA ARG A 150 4.71 -13.36 3.21
C ARG A 150 5.14 -14.71 2.64
N MET A 151 4.82 -15.76 3.38
CA MET A 151 4.84 -17.15 2.89
C MET A 151 3.39 -17.61 2.78
N ALA A 152 2.94 -17.89 1.57
CA ALA A 152 1.61 -18.43 1.33
C ALA A 152 1.59 -19.90 1.70
N THR A 153 0.87 -20.25 2.77
CA THR A 153 0.72 -21.64 3.19
C THR A 153 -0.53 -22.29 2.60
N GLU A 154 -1.57 -21.52 2.25
CA GLU A 154 -2.87 -22.05 1.80
C GLU A 154 -3.66 -21.13 0.82
N SER A 155 -3.34 -19.84 0.73
CA SER A 155 -4.07 -18.89 -0.13
C SER A 155 -3.28 -18.53 -1.39
N ALA A 156 -3.97 -18.07 -2.43
CA ALA A 156 -3.32 -17.56 -3.64
C ALA A 156 -2.29 -16.47 -3.31
N VAL A 157 -1.15 -16.51 -4.00
CA VAL A 157 -0.13 -15.47 -3.95
C VAL A 157 -0.59 -14.35 -4.88
N THR A 158 -1.27 -13.36 -4.32
CA THR A 158 -1.72 -12.18 -5.06
C THR A 158 -1.24 -10.90 -4.38
N PRO A 159 -1.02 -9.80 -5.12
CA PRO A 159 -0.70 -8.50 -4.55
C PRO A 159 -1.78 -7.99 -3.58
N ALA A 160 -3.05 -8.29 -3.86
CA ALA A 160 -4.17 -7.95 -2.99
C ALA A 160 -4.04 -8.62 -1.60
N SER A 161 -3.58 -9.88 -1.58
CA SER A 161 -3.35 -10.64 -0.34
C SER A 161 -2.03 -10.32 0.37
N ALA A 162 -1.15 -9.54 -0.26
CA ALA A 162 0.10 -9.09 0.34
C ALA A 162 -0.16 -7.94 1.33
N HIS A 163 0.69 -7.87 2.34
CA HIS A 163 0.73 -6.77 3.29
C HIS A 163 1.56 -5.60 2.74
N PRO A 164 1.38 -4.36 3.24
CA PRO A 164 0.44 -3.96 4.30
C PRO A 164 -1.04 -3.87 3.88
N PHE A 165 -1.93 -3.88 4.87
CA PHE A 165 -3.34 -3.49 4.75
C PHE A 165 -3.54 -2.10 5.34
N THR A 166 -4.56 -1.37 4.87
CA THR A 166 -4.83 0.01 5.28
C THR A 166 -6.19 0.18 5.94
N ALA A 167 -6.27 1.15 6.85
CA ALA A 167 -7.46 1.50 7.63
C ALA A 167 -7.65 3.03 7.62
N GLY A 168 -8.48 3.57 6.73
CA GLY A 168 -8.56 5.02 6.56
C GLY A 168 -7.29 5.65 5.98
N GLU A 169 -7.04 6.92 6.32
CA GLU A 169 -5.92 7.71 5.79
C GLU A 169 -4.64 7.54 6.62
N ASP A 170 -3.50 7.32 5.95
CA ASP A 170 -2.16 7.24 6.57
C ASP A 170 -1.99 6.17 7.66
N TRP A 171 -2.76 5.09 7.59
CA TRP A 171 -2.71 3.99 8.55
C TRP A 171 -2.47 2.67 7.82
N ALA A 172 -1.45 1.94 8.27
CA ALA A 172 -1.11 0.64 7.74
C ALA A 172 -0.89 -0.39 8.85
N LEU A 173 -1.28 -1.62 8.56
CA LEU A 173 -1.13 -2.79 9.43
C LEU A 173 -0.37 -3.90 8.70
N VAL A 174 0.67 -4.39 9.36
CA VAL A 174 1.36 -5.65 9.04
C VAL A 174 1.14 -6.62 10.19
N HIS A 175 1.01 -7.91 9.90
CA HIS A 175 0.69 -8.90 10.92
C HIS A 175 1.35 -10.24 10.61
N ASN A 176 1.92 -10.85 11.65
CA ASN A 176 2.48 -12.19 11.61
C ASN A 176 1.72 -13.07 12.59
N GLY A 177 0.87 -13.93 12.06
CA GLY A 177 0.03 -14.80 12.87
C GLY A 177 -1.25 -15.14 12.13
N SER A 178 -2.22 -15.66 12.87
CA SER A 178 -3.57 -15.89 12.37
C SER A 178 -4.60 -15.47 13.41
N PHE A 179 -5.61 -14.73 12.99
CA PHE A 179 -6.78 -14.44 13.81
C PHE A 179 -7.77 -15.60 13.75
N SER A 180 -8.33 -15.99 14.90
CA SER A 180 -9.25 -17.14 14.99
C SER A 180 -10.69 -16.84 14.60
N ASN A 181 -11.08 -15.55 14.51
CA ASN A 181 -12.46 -15.14 14.27
C ASN A 181 -12.69 -14.12 13.12
N PRO A 182 -11.87 -14.06 12.04
CA PRO A 182 -11.97 -13.00 11.03
C PRO A 182 -13.33 -13.00 10.33
N ASN A 183 -13.93 -14.17 10.07
CA ASN A 183 -15.26 -14.26 9.47
C ASN A 183 -16.38 -13.67 10.35
N SER A 184 -16.24 -13.77 11.68
CA SER A 184 -17.19 -13.14 12.60
C SER A 184 -17.05 -11.62 12.57
N ILE A 185 -15.81 -11.13 12.57
CA ILE A 185 -15.50 -9.70 12.47
C ILE A 185 -16.00 -9.12 11.14
N ARG A 186 -15.74 -9.78 10.01
CA ARG A 186 -16.25 -9.36 8.69
C ARG A 186 -17.76 -9.19 8.68
N ARG A 187 -18.50 -10.19 9.18
CA ARG A 187 -19.96 -10.10 9.28
C ARG A 187 -20.39 -8.92 10.15
N MET A 188 -19.76 -8.73 11.31
CA MET A 188 -20.08 -7.60 12.19
C MET A 188 -19.84 -6.24 11.51
N LEU A 189 -18.72 -6.10 10.80
CA LEU A 189 -18.36 -4.86 10.09
C LEU A 189 -19.27 -4.59 8.88
N ALA A 190 -19.68 -5.63 8.14
CA ALA A 190 -20.62 -5.49 7.04
C ALA A 190 -21.97 -4.89 7.49
N HIS A 191 -22.47 -5.28 8.67
CA HIS A 191 -23.68 -4.68 9.26
C HIS A 191 -23.50 -3.20 9.65
N LYS A 192 -22.26 -2.72 9.69
CA LYS A 192 -21.89 -1.32 9.97
C LYS A 192 -21.53 -0.56 8.69
N GLY A 193 -21.67 -1.17 7.51
CA GLY A 193 -21.32 -0.57 6.22
C GLY A 193 -19.82 -0.61 5.89
N ILE A 194 -19.02 -1.37 6.65
CA ILE A 194 -17.57 -1.51 6.42
C ILE A 194 -17.31 -2.89 5.81
N ASN A 195 -16.89 -2.90 4.54
CA ASN A 195 -16.64 -4.13 3.80
C ASN A 195 -15.14 -4.45 3.74
N CYS A 196 -14.81 -5.75 3.75
CA CYS A 196 -13.47 -6.23 3.41
C CYS A 196 -13.42 -6.65 1.95
N GLU A 197 -12.32 -6.36 1.28
CA GLU A 197 -12.08 -6.65 -0.13
C GLU A 197 -11.46 -8.04 -0.34
N THR A 198 -10.84 -8.59 0.71
CA THR A 198 -10.15 -9.88 0.69
C THR A 198 -10.60 -10.80 1.84
N ASP A 199 -10.27 -12.08 1.70
CA ASP A 199 -10.41 -13.09 2.74
C ASP A 199 -9.21 -13.14 3.71
N ASN A 200 -8.23 -12.24 3.56
CA ASN A 200 -7.08 -12.12 4.46
C ASN A 200 -7.54 -11.64 5.84
N ASP A 201 -7.21 -12.41 6.88
CA ASP A 201 -7.62 -12.14 8.26
C ASP A 201 -7.08 -10.81 8.81
N THR A 202 -5.91 -10.39 8.33
CA THR A 202 -5.31 -9.11 8.70
C THR A 202 -6.12 -7.94 8.18
N GLU A 203 -6.75 -8.06 7.01
CA GLU A 203 -7.66 -7.01 6.54
C GLU A 203 -8.87 -6.88 7.47
N ALA A 204 -9.44 -7.99 7.93
CA ALA A 204 -10.55 -7.94 8.88
C ALA A 204 -10.15 -7.25 10.19
N ALA A 205 -8.92 -7.48 10.68
CA ALA A 205 -8.37 -6.76 11.82
C ALA A 205 -8.13 -5.27 11.52
N CYS A 206 -7.64 -4.94 10.32
CA CYS A 206 -7.40 -3.57 9.88
C CYS A 206 -8.72 -2.77 9.82
N ARG A 207 -9.76 -3.32 9.18
CA ARG A 207 -11.11 -2.73 9.12
C ARG A 207 -11.78 -2.65 10.50
N PHE A 208 -11.46 -3.57 11.42
CA PHE A 208 -11.92 -3.47 12.79
C PHE A 208 -11.28 -2.28 13.53
N LEU A 209 -9.98 -2.04 13.33
CA LEU A 209 -9.31 -0.86 13.89
C LEU A 209 -9.88 0.43 13.28
N GLU A 210 -10.12 0.45 11.97
CA GLU A 210 -10.82 1.55 11.27
C GLU A 210 -12.15 1.89 11.98
N TRP A 211 -13.00 0.87 12.21
CA TRP A 211 -14.28 1.06 12.89
C TRP A 211 -14.15 1.55 14.35
N ARG A 212 -13.13 1.06 15.08
CA ARG A 212 -13.00 1.35 16.52
C ARG A 212 -12.35 2.69 16.81
N MET A 213 -11.58 3.22 15.86
CA MET A 213 -10.76 4.41 16.06
C MET A 213 -11.17 5.60 15.18
N GLY A 214 -11.99 5.39 14.14
CA GLY A 214 -12.70 6.44 13.40
C GLY A 214 -14.06 6.75 14.00
#